data_AF-A0A936MM80-F1
#
_entry.id   AF-A0A936MM80-F1
#
_cell.length_a   1.000
_cell.length_b   1.000
_cell.length_c   1.000
_cell.angle_alpha   90.00
_cell.angle_beta   90.00
_cell.angle_gamma   90.00
#
_symmetry.space_group_name_H-M   'P 1'
#
loop_
_entity.id
_entity.type
_entity.pdbx_description
1 polymer ?
#
loop_
_entity_poly.entity_id
_entity_poly.type
_entity_poly.pdbx_seq_one_letter_code
_entity_poly.pdbx_strand_id
1 'polypeptide(L)'
;MIDFPLSLRDENERWTWLKGSLWLSLDQFERFWPDVGLTLENGEAVKSAVRDALRVQYAINAANRARWAADPNSPDELDETAPVEELAKTCFRTLTETAGTEDTERVAAWLTGPVLAANKEAPWHCTWSILLFRMGEEDPRTLMSHGISGDTARKLIEIAARFRSEVDTIEDRIEAAEQEPLSDWDAIAYADYQWDSAGVYPLSGLRSLFKYLAFDRAWAEVLRCTRPADINSLIQWGRANLGPNSDLYEHATIPDDVRSAWRR
;
A
#
# COMPACT_ATOMS: atom_id res chain seq x y z
N MET A 1 11.75 -3.34 24.94
CA MET A 1 11.31 -4.45 24.06
C MET A 1 10.01 -4.00 23.43
N ILE A 2 9.94 -4.02 22.11
CA ILE A 2 8.76 -3.57 21.37
C ILE A 2 7.89 -4.78 21.12
N ASP A 3 6.63 -4.66 21.52
CA ASP A 3 5.63 -5.68 21.23
C ASP A 3 5.19 -5.60 19.77
N PHE A 4 4.77 -6.74 19.23
CA PHE A 4 4.22 -6.80 17.87
C PHE A 4 3.01 -5.87 17.74
N PRO A 5 2.98 -4.93 16.77
CA PRO A 5 2.06 -3.80 16.81
C PRO A 5 0.70 -4.05 16.14
N LEU A 6 0.47 -5.25 15.59
CA LEU A 6 -0.74 -5.60 14.83
C LEU A 6 -1.52 -6.71 15.52
N SER A 7 -2.84 -6.71 15.37
CA SER A 7 -3.74 -7.78 15.77
C SER A 7 -4.02 -8.68 14.57
N LEU A 8 -3.40 -9.85 14.49
CA LEU A 8 -3.58 -10.77 13.35
C LEU A 8 -4.97 -11.44 13.29
N ARG A 9 -5.84 -11.15 14.26
CA ARG A 9 -7.26 -11.49 14.22
C ARG A 9 -8.06 -10.54 13.33
N ASP A 10 -7.59 -9.31 13.16
CA ASP A 10 -8.13 -8.39 12.16
C ASP A 10 -7.53 -8.75 10.81
N GLU A 11 -8.40 -9.01 9.84
CA GLU A 11 -7.98 -9.48 8.52
C GLU A 11 -7.06 -8.47 7.81
N ASN A 12 -7.33 -7.17 7.95
CA ASN A 12 -6.51 -6.15 7.31
C ASN A 12 -5.13 -6.05 7.92
N GLU A 13 -5.04 -6.15 9.25
CA GLU A 13 -3.78 -6.16 9.97
C GLU A 13 -2.98 -7.45 9.70
N ARG A 14 -3.67 -8.59 9.53
CA ARG A 14 -3.06 -9.83 9.05
C ARG A 14 -2.46 -9.66 7.65
N TRP A 15 -3.23 -9.15 6.70
CA TRP A 15 -2.72 -8.88 5.35
C TRP A 15 -1.59 -7.86 5.32
N THR A 16 -1.63 -6.88 6.21
CA THR A 16 -0.57 -5.88 6.40
C THR A 16 0.73 -6.53 6.84
N TRP A 17 0.67 -7.44 7.83
CA TRP A 17 1.83 -8.22 8.24
C TRP A 17 2.38 -9.09 7.11
N LEU A 18 1.52 -9.84 6.41
CA LEU A 18 1.94 -10.75 5.35
C LEU A 18 2.62 -10.00 4.19
N LYS A 19 2.02 -8.90 3.71
CA LYS A 19 2.62 -8.07 2.64
C LYS A 19 3.88 -7.37 3.12
N GLY A 20 3.82 -6.73 4.28
CA GLY A 20 4.93 -5.93 4.81
C GLY A 20 6.16 -6.78 5.15
N SER A 21 5.96 -7.95 5.76
CA SER A 21 7.06 -8.90 6.03
C SER A 21 7.65 -9.46 4.73
N LEU A 22 6.82 -9.81 3.74
CA LEU A 22 7.32 -10.22 2.43
C LEU A 22 8.19 -9.13 1.82
N TRP A 23 7.71 -7.88 1.72
CA TRP A 23 8.49 -6.78 1.17
C TRP A 23 9.78 -6.53 1.94
N LEU A 24 9.73 -6.44 3.28
CA LEU A 24 10.92 -6.26 4.12
C LEU A 24 11.97 -7.36 3.93
N SER A 25 11.58 -8.55 3.45
CA SER A 25 12.53 -9.64 3.22
C SER A 25 13.27 -9.55 1.89
N LEU A 26 12.71 -8.84 0.89
CA LEU A 26 13.20 -8.87 -0.49
C LEU A 26 14.40 -7.93 -0.67
N ASP A 27 15.46 -8.41 -1.34
CA ASP A 27 16.58 -7.55 -1.74
C ASP A 27 16.12 -6.51 -2.76
N GLN A 28 15.25 -6.90 -3.70
CA GLN A 28 14.69 -5.96 -4.67
C GLN A 28 13.89 -4.82 -4.03
N PHE A 29 13.26 -5.03 -2.87
CA PHE A 29 12.47 -4.00 -2.20
C PHE A 29 13.33 -2.93 -1.51
N GLU A 30 14.58 -3.25 -1.15
CA GLU A 30 15.46 -2.35 -0.40
C GLU A 30 15.62 -0.96 -1.06
N ARG A 31 15.72 -0.94 -2.39
CA ARG A 31 15.85 0.30 -3.18
C ARG A 31 14.64 1.25 -3.06
N PHE A 32 13.51 0.72 -2.58
CA PHE A 32 12.24 1.44 -2.46
C PHE A 32 11.95 1.91 -1.02
N TRP A 33 12.79 1.53 -0.05
CA TRP A 33 12.61 1.94 1.35
C TRP A 33 12.44 3.45 1.52
N PRO A 34 13.26 4.32 0.90
CA PRO A 34 13.09 5.77 1.04
C PRO A 34 11.76 6.27 0.47
N ASP A 35 11.29 5.68 -0.64
CA ASP A 35 10.05 6.09 -1.30
C ASP A 35 8.80 5.76 -0.45
N VAL A 36 8.88 4.74 0.40
CA VAL A 36 7.82 4.35 1.34
C VAL A 36 7.99 4.95 2.74
N GLY A 37 8.97 5.86 2.93
CA GLY A 37 9.24 6.52 4.20
C GLY A 37 9.88 5.60 5.25
N LEU A 38 10.52 4.51 4.81
CA LEU A 38 11.24 3.59 5.67
C LEU A 38 12.74 3.90 5.61
N THR A 39 13.32 4.33 6.72
CA THR A 39 14.76 4.58 6.84
C THR A 39 15.30 3.70 7.96
N LEU A 40 16.16 2.74 7.64
CA LEU A 40 16.70 1.80 8.61
C LEU A 40 18.22 2.00 8.74
N GLU A 41 18.73 1.96 9.96
CA GLU A 41 20.17 2.04 10.23
C GLU A 41 20.86 0.69 10.05
N ASN A 42 20.15 -0.39 10.38
CA ASN A 42 20.62 -1.76 10.30
C ASN A 42 19.65 -2.63 9.45
N GLY A 43 19.46 -2.20 8.20
CA GLY A 43 18.57 -2.86 7.24
C GLY A 43 18.85 -4.35 7.03
N GLU A 44 20.12 -4.78 7.02
CA GLU A 44 20.48 -6.19 6.88
C GLU A 44 20.02 -7.04 8.06
N ALA A 45 20.12 -6.54 9.30
CA ALA A 45 19.59 -7.25 10.46
C ALA A 45 18.06 -7.35 10.39
N VAL A 46 17.40 -6.29 9.91
CA VAL A 46 15.94 -6.31 9.68
C VAL A 46 15.57 -7.38 8.66
N LYS A 47 16.21 -7.37 7.48
CA LYS A 47 16.01 -8.40 6.44
C LYS A 47 16.24 -9.79 7.02
N SER A 48 17.35 -10.02 7.71
CA SER A 48 17.68 -11.35 8.26
C SER A 48 16.61 -11.87 9.22
N ALA A 49 16.16 -11.05 10.18
CA ALA A 49 15.15 -11.47 11.14
C ALA A 49 13.80 -11.80 10.46
N VAL A 50 13.39 -10.99 9.48
CA VAL A 50 12.16 -11.23 8.72
C VAL A 50 12.28 -12.48 7.85
N ARG A 51 13.43 -12.70 7.20
CA ARG A 51 13.73 -13.90 6.42
C ARG A 51 13.64 -15.17 7.26
N ASP A 52 14.17 -15.13 8.49
CA ASP A 52 14.11 -16.28 9.40
C ASP A 52 12.67 -16.63 9.78
N ALA A 53 11.83 -15.62 10.05
CA ALA A 53 10.40 -15.84 10.29
C ALA A 53 9.68 -16.41 9.04
N LEU A 54 9.96 -15.85 7.86
CA LEU A 54 9.36 -16.32 6.60
C LEU A 54 9.83 -17.72 6.21
N ARG A 55 11.07 -18.13 6.50
CA ARG A 55 11.52 -19.51 6.29
C ARG A 55 10.66 -20.51 7.04
N VAL A 56 10.31 -20.21 8.29
CA VAL A 56 9.43 -21.07 9.08
C VAL A 56 8.03 -21.08 8.46
N GLN A 57 7.51 -19.92 8.07
CA GLN A 57 6.21 -19.83 7.39
C GLN A 57 6.19 -20.65 6.10
N TYR A 58 7.21 -20.53 5.24
CA TYR A 58 7.30 -21.26 3.98
C TYR A 58 7.44 -22.77 4.19
N ALA A 59 8.13 -23.21 5.24
CA ALA A 59 8.18 -24.63 5.60
C ALA A 59 6.81 -25.17 6.01
N ILE A 60 6.02 -24.39 6.77
CA ILE A 60 4.64 -24.73 7.12
C ILE A 60 3.76 -24.78 5.86
N ASN A 61 3.81 -23.73 5.02
CA ASN A 61 3.08 -23.67 3.76
C ASN A 61 3.40 -24.88 2.86
N ALA A 62 4.68 -25.23 2.70
CA ALA A 62 5.10 -26.38 1.90
C ALA A 62 4.57 -27.71 2.46
N ALA A 63 4.59 -27.90 3.78
CA ALA A 63 4.03 -29.09 4.42
C ALA A 63 2.51 -29.19 4.20
N ASN A 64 1.79 -28.07 4.30
CA ASN A 64 0.36 -27.99 4.04
C ASN A 64 0.02 -28.32 2.58
N ARG A 65 0.76 -27.74 1.64
CA ARG A 65 0.64 -28.02 0.20
C ARG A 65 0.87 -29.51 -0.11
N ALA A 66 1.87 -30.13 0.53
CA ALA A 66 2.13 -31.56 0.39
C ALA A 66 1.00 -32.44 0.93
N ARG A 67 0.38 -32.05 2.06
CA ARG A 67 -0.82 -32.73 2.60
C ARG A 67 -2.00 -32.61 1.64
N TRP A 68 -2.28 -31.41 1.15
CA TRP A 68 -3.38 -31.16 0.21
C TRP A 68 -3.20 -31.92 -1.11
N ALA A 69 -1.97 -32.00 -1.63
CA ALA A 69 -1.67 -32.80 -2.81
C ALA A 69 -1.89 -34.31 -2.59
N ALA A 70 -1.71 -34.80 -1.36
CA ALA A 70 -1.95 -36.21 -1.01
C ALA A 70 -3.43 -36.51 -0.76
N ASP A 71 -4.19 -35.57 -0.20
CA ASP A 71 -5.64 -35.66 -0.01
C ASP A 71 -6.29 -34.28 -0.20
N PRO A 72 -6.90 -34.03 -1.38
CA PRO A 72 -7.59 -32.76 -1.65
C PRO A 72 -8.83 -32.51 -0.78
N ASN A 73 -9.32 -33.53 -0.07
CA ASN A 73 -10.41 -33.39 0.91
C ASN A 73 -9.90 -33.25 2.34
N SER A 74 -8.58 -33.23 2.56
CA SER A 74 -8.01 -32.86 3.85
C SER A 74 -8.59 -31.50 4.22
N PRO A 75 -9.28 -31.39 5.37
CA PRO A 75 -9.74 -30.10 5.82
C PRO A 75 -8.52 -29.18 5.93
N ASP A 76 -8.74 -27.92 5.58
CA ASP A 76 -7.78 -26.82 5.74
C ASP A 76 -7.63 -26.58 7.26
N GLU A 77 -7.05 -27.56 7.96
CA GLU A 77 -7.09 -27.69 9.42
C GLU A 77 -6.16 -26.72 10.15
N LEU A 78 -5.70 -25.70 9.46
CA LEU A 78 -5.16 -24.56 10.12
C LEU A 78 -6.18 -23.44 10.01
N ASP A 79 -6.94 -23.32 11.09
CA ASP A 79 -7.49 -22.06 11.57
C ASP A 79 -6.28 -21.13 11.91
N GLU A 80 -5.56 -20.72 10.86
CA GLU A 80 -4.11 -20.47 10.77
C GLU A 80 -3.65 -19.13 11.36
N THR A 81 -4.29 -18.68 12.44
CA THR A 81 -3.91 -17.42 13.11
C THR A 81 -2.81 -17.62 14.14
N ALA A 82 -2.79 -18.75 14.85
CA ALA A 82 -1.87 -18.97 15.97
C ALA A 82 -0.37 -19.12 15.59
N PRO A 83 0.03 -19.84 14.53
CA PRO A 83 1.44 -19.90 14.14
C PRO A 83 1.94 -18.54 13.63
N VAL A 84 1.12 -17.84 12.83
CA VAL A 84 1.51 -16.57 12.21
C VAL A 84 1.72 -15.48 13.26
N GLU A 85 0.86 -15.43 14.29
CA GLU A 85 0.97 -14.42 15.36
C GLU A 85 2.24 -14.63 16.21
N GLU A 86 2.54 -15.87 16.61
CA GLU A 86 3.76 -16.15 17.38
C GLU A 86 5.04 -15.99 16.55
N LEU A 87 4.99 -16.30 15.24
CA LEU A 87 6.08 -16.00 14.31
C LEU A 87 6.31 -14.49 14.20
N ALA A 88 5.25 -13.70 14.08
CA ALA A 88 5.36 -12.24 14.00
C ALA A 88 5.93 -11.61 15.28
N LYS A 89 5.46 -12.06 16.46
CA LYS A 89 6.01 -11.66 17.76
C LYS A 89 7.48 -12.04 17.92
N THR A 90 7.84 -13.24 17.52
CA THR A 90 9.23 -13.71 17.56
C THR A 90 10.12 -12.89 16.64
N CYS A 91 9.65 -12.60 15.41
CA CYS A 91 10.32 -11.71 14.48
C CYS A 91 10.60 -10.33 15.10
N PHE A 92 9.61 -9.69 15.72
CA PHE A 92 9.79 -8.37 16.36
C PHE A 92 10.74 -8.39 17.55
N ARG A 93 10.76 -9.49 18.32
CA ARG A 93 11.75 -9.68 19.36
C ARG A 93 13.15 -9.76 18.77
N THR A 94 13.35 -10.59 17.73
CA THR A 94 14.64 -10.73 17.05
C THR A 94 15.08 -9.43 16.38
N LEU A 95 14.17 -8.66 15.77
CA LEU A 95 14.45 -7.32 15.25
C LEU A 95 14.98 -6.41 16.36
N THR A 96 14.32 -6.37 17.51
CA THR A 96 14.76 -5.55 18.66
C THR A 96 16.15 -5.97 19.15
N GLU A 97 16.43 -7.28 19.16
CA GLU A 97 17.70 -7.84 19.63
C GLU A 97 18.86 -7.61 18.65
N THR A 98 18.59 -7.59 17.34
CA THR A 98 19.65 -7.59 16.30
C THR A 98 19.80 -6.27 15.55
N ALA A 99 18.68 -5.61 15.20
CA ALA A 99 18.67 -4.32 14.54
C ALA A 99 18.59 -3.16 15.55
N GLY A 100 18.02 -3.42 16.73
CA GLY A 100 17.85 -2.43 17.79
C GLY A 100 16.42 -1.89 17.86
N THR A 101 16.13 -1.19 18.97
CA THR A 101 14.81 -0.64 19.26
C THR A 101 14.36 0.36 18.20
N GLU A 102 15.22 1.30 17.79
CA GLU A 102 14.83 2.37 16.87
C GLU A 102 14.37 1.86 15.50
N ASP A 103 15.12 0.96 14.87
CA ASP A 103 14.70 0.35 13.60
C ASP A 103 13.44 -0.51 13.76
N THR A 104 13.27 -1.15 14.90
CA THR A 104 12.04 -1.88 15.21
C THR A 104 10.84 -0.92 15.35
N GLU A 105 11.00 0.27 15.95
CA GLU A 105 9.96 1.31 15.99
C GLU A 105 9.62 1.81 14.59
N ARG A 106 10.63 2.00 13.73
CA ARG A 106 10.43 2.46 12.35
C ARG A 106 9.67 1.41 11.53
N VAL A 107 10.00 0.12 11.67
CA VAL A 107 9.23 -0.97 11.05
C VAL A 107 7.80 -1.01 11.61
N ALA A 108 7.62 -0.88 12.92
CA ALA A 108 6.29 -0.85 13.54
C ALA A 108 5.43 0.31 13.01
N ALA A 109 6.00 1.52 12.94
CA ALA A 109 5.33 2.71 12.45
C ALA A 109 5.02 2.61 10.95
N TRP A 110 5.92 2.03 10.16
CA TRP A 110 5.68 1.79 8.74
C TRP A 110 4.53 0.79 8.50
N LEU A 111 4.50 -0.32 9.23
CA LEU A 111 3.43 -1.31 9.14
C LEU A 111 2.07 -0.72 9.57
N THR A 112 2.02 -0.09 10.74
CA THR A 112 0.76 0.46 11.31
C THR A 112 0.30 1.75 10.65
N GLY A 113 1.19 2.47 9.98
CA GLY A 113 0.90 3.67 9.21
C GLY A 113 0.59 3.34 7.76
N PRO A 114 1.51 3.65 6.82
CA PRO A 114 1.21 3.64 5.39
C PRO A 114 0.81 2.26 4.83
N VAL A 115 1.39 1.15 5.32
CA VAL A 115 1.01 -0.18 4.81
C VAL A 115 -0.41 -0.55 5.23
N LEU A 116 -0.74 -0.38 6.51
CA LEU A 116 -2.09 -0.65 7.01
C LEU A 116 -3.13 0.27 6.38
N ALA A 117 -2.80 1.55 6.21
CA ALA A 117 -3.70 2.52 5.61
C ALA A 117 -3.98 2.21 4.13
N ALA A 118 -2.97 1.81 3.36
CA ALA A 118 -3.15 1.33 2.00
C ALA A 118 -3.97 0.03 1.93
N ASN A 119 -3.85 -0.86 2.92
CA ASN A 119 -4.66 -2.08 2.98
C ASN A 119 -6.11 -1.82 3.41
N LYS A 120 -6.35 -0.76 4.20
CA LYS A 120 -7.68 -0.30 4.63
C LYS A 120 -8.23 0.82 3.75
N GLU A 121 -7.73 0.96 2.50
CA GLU A 121 -8.07 2.06 1.61
C GLU A 121 -9.59 2.22 1.46
N ALA A 122 -10.10 3.41 1.79
CA ALA A 122 -11.52 3.70 1.73
C ALA A 122 -11.98 3.89 0.27
N PRO A 123 -13.21 3.50 -0.10
CA PRO A 123 -13.69 3.63 -1.49
C PRO A 123 -13.61 5.04 -2.10
N TRP A 124 -13.79 6.09 -1.28
CA TRP A 124 -13.65 7.48 -1.73
C TRP A 124 -12.20 7.81 -2.13
N HIS A 125 -11.22 7.27 -1.41
CA HIS A 125 -9.79 7.50 -1.69
C HIS A 125 -9.43 6.90 -3.05
N CYS A 126 -9.83 5.65 -3.30
CA CYS A 126 -9.65 4.99 -4.59
C CYS A 126 -10.36 5.77 -5.73
N THR A 127 -11.59 6.22 -5.48
CA THR A 127 -12.36 7.02 -6.45
C THR A 127 -11.66 8.32 -6.81
N TRP A 128 -11.18 9.06 -5.82
CA TRP A 128 -10.47 10.32 -6.06
C TRP A 128 -9.08 10.12 -6.67
N SER A 129 -8.41 9.01 -6.38
CA SER A 129 -7.17 8.63 -7.06
C SER A 129 -7.40 8.49 -8.57
N ILE A 130 -8.45 7.76 -8.98
CA ILE A 130 -8.84 7.63 -10.39
C ILE A 130 -9.20 8.99 -11.00
N LEU A 131 -9.94 9.81 -10.26
CA LEU A 131 -10.31 11.15 -10.74
C LEU A 131 -9.10 12.07 -10.90
N LEU A 132 -8.10 12.01 -10.01
CA LEU A 132 -6.86 12.77 -10.17
C LEU A 132 -6.09 12.32 -11.41
N PHE A 133 -6.01 11.02 -11.68
CA PHE A 133 -5.40 10.52 -12.93
C PHE A 133 -6.03 11.12 -14.18
N ARG A 134 -7.37 11.19 -14.21
CA ARG A 134 -8.13 11.79 -15.33
C ARG A 134 -7.95 13.30 -15.40
N MET A 135 -7.99 13.98 -14.26
CA MET A 135 -7.82 15.43 -14.17
C MET A 135 -6.47 15.90 -14.74
N GLY A 136 -5.41 15.09 -14.59
CA GLY A 136 -4.09 15.41 -15.12
C GLY A 136 -4.03 15.50 -16.66
N GLU A 137 -5.04 15.02 -17.38
CA GLU A 137 -5.13 15.12 -18.84
C GLU A 137 -6.05 16.25 -19.34
N GLU A 138 -6.78 16.90 -18.43
CA GLU A 138 -7.83 17.86 -18.78
C GLU A 138 -7.30 19.27 -19.05
N ASP A 139 -8.07 20.05 -19.83
CA ASP A 139 -7.87 21.49 -19.93
C ASP A 139 -8.52 22.19 -18.72
N PRO A 140 -7.88 23.24 -18.13
CA PRO A 140 -8.48 24.01 -17.02
C PRO A 140 -9.91 24.49 -17.27
N ARG A 141 -10.28 24.73 -18.53
CA ARG A 141 -11.63 25.13 -18.93
C ARG A 141 -12.69 24.08 -18.57
N THR A 142 -12.35 22.78 -18.54
CA THR A 142 -13.27 21.71 -18.12
C THR A 142 -13.67 21.85 -16.65
N LEU A 143 -12.72 22.21 -15.77
CA LEU A 143 -13.01 22.46 -14.36
C LEU A 143 -13.75 23.80 -14.19
N MET A 144 -13.37 24.82 -14.96
CA MET A 144 -14.03 26.13 -14.94
C MET A 144 -15.49 26.06 -15.37
N SER A 145 -15.87 25.18 -16.31
CA SER A 145 -17.27 25.01 -16.71
C SER A 145 -18.16 24.46 -15.60
N HIS A 146 -17.55 23.88 -14.55
CA HIS A 146 -18.24 23.42 -13.33
C HIS A 146 -18.22 24.47 -12.22
N GLY A 147 -17.73 25.69 -12.49
CA GLY A 147 -17.72 26.80 -11.55
C GLY A 147 -16.49 26.89 -10.66
N ILE A 148 -15.43 26.12 -10.94
CA ILE A 148 -14.14 26.26 -10.25
C ILE A 148 -13.41 27.50 -10.78
N SER A 149 -12.85 28.33 -9.90
CA SER A 149 -12.10 29.52 -10.32
C SER A 149 -10.89 29.15 -11.21
N GLY A 150 -10.58 29.97 -12.22
CA GLY A 150 -9.51 29.66 -13.18
C GLY A 150 -8.13 29.47 -12.56
N ASP A 151 -7.83 30.16 -11.46
CA ASP A 151 -6.58 29.97 -10.72
C ASP A 151 -6.55 28.63 -9.98
N THR A 152 -7.65 28.25 -9.35
CA THR A 152 -7.79 26.95 -8.67
C THR A 152 -7.77 25.80 -9.69
N ALA A 153 -8.49 25.94 -10.81
CA ALA A 153 -8.54 24.93 -11.87
C ALA A 153 -7.14 24.61 -12.43
N ARG A 154 -6.33 25.65 -12.73
CA ARG A 154 -4.94 25.45 -13.19
C ARG A 154 -4.09 24.71 -12.17
N LYS A 155 -4.13 25.13 -10.90
CA LYS A 155 -3.38 24.48 -9.82
C LYS A 155 -3.79 23.02 -9.60
N LEU A 156 -5.10 22.74 -9.66
CA LEU A 156 -5.61 21.38 -9.51
C LEU A 156 -5.09 20.46 -10.61
N ILE A 157 -5.08 20.91 -11.86
CA ILE A 157 -4.52 20.15 -12.98
C ILE A 157 -3.02 19.96 -12.83
N GLU A 158 -2.27 20.99 -12.42
CA GLU A 158 -0.83 20.87 -12.15
C GLU A 158 -0.53 19.82 -11.06
N ILE A 159 -1.31 19.80 -9.97
CA ILE A 159 -1.20 18.80 -8.90
C ILE A 159 -1.53 17.40 -9.45
N ALA A 160 -2.63 17.28 -10.20
CA ALA A 160 -3.08 16.02 -10.78
C ALA A 160 -2.08 15.44 -11.80
N ALA A 161 -1.52 16.28 -12.67
CA ALA A 161 -0.49 15.88 -13.63
C ALA A 161 0.79 15.41 -12.93
N ARG A 162 1.21 16.11 -11.85
CA ARG A 162 2.36 15.67 -11.03
C ARG A 162 2.08 14.34 -10.33
N PHE A 163 0.92 14.19 -9.71
CA PHE A 163 0.49 12.94 -9.07
C PHE A 163 0.57 11.76 -10.04
N ARG A 164 0.01 11.91 -11.24
CA ARG A 164 0.09 10.90 -12.29
C ARG A 164 1.53 10.58 -12.66
N SER A 165 2.33 11.60 -12.98
CA SER A 165 3.73 11.41 -13.37
C SER A 165 4.54 10.70 -12.30
N GLU A 166 4.26 10.98 -11.02
CA GLU A 166 4.90 10.32 -9.88
C GLU A 166 4.52 8.84 -9.81
N VAL A 167 3.24 8.51 -9.95
CA VAL A 167 2.80 7.10 -9.97
C VAL A 167 3.36 6.36 -11.17
N ASP A 168 3.26 6.92 -12.38
CA ASP A 168 3.78 6.30 -13.62
C ASP A 168 5.29 6.00 -13.47
N THR A 169 6.06 6.95 -12.93
CA THR A 169 7.51 6.77 -12.70
C THR A 169 7.81 5.63 -11.73
N ILE A 170 7.00 5.48 -10.68
CA ILE A 170 7.19 4.41 -9.70
C ILE A 170 6.76 3.06 -10.27
N GLU A 171 5.68 3.00 -11.04
CA GLU A 171 5.27 1.79 -11.74
C GLU A 171 6.36 1.30 -12.69
N ASP A 172 6.95 2.20 -13.50
CA ASP A 172 8.08 1.88 -14.37
C ASP A 172 9.29 1.33 -13.58
N ARG A 173 9.59 1.92 -12.41
CA ARG A 173 10.68 1.44 -11.54
C ARG A 173 10.40 0.05 -10.96
N ILE A 174 9.15 -0.24 -10.59
CA ILE A 174 8.73 -1.56 -10.10
C ILE A 174 8.85 -2.59 -11.21
N GLU A 175 8.35 -2.27 -12.41
CA GLU A 175 8.44 -3.17 -13.57
C GLU A 175 9.88 -3.46 -13.97
N ALA A 176 10.74 -2.44 -13.93
CA ALA A 176 12.17 -2.63 -14.15
C ALA A 176 12.80 -3.56 -13.08
N ALA A 177 12.47 -3.36 -11.80
CA ALA A 177 12.97 -4.21 -10.72
C ALA A 177 12.51 -5.67 -10.87
N GLU A 178 11.24 -5.90 -11.26
CA GLU A 178 10.70 -7.25 -11.48
C GLU A 178 11.38 -8.01 -12.64
N GLN A 179 12.04 -7.30 -13.57
CA GLN A 179 12.77 -7.88 -14.69
C GLN A 179 14.23 -8.21 -14.37
N GLU A 180 14.75 -7.71 -13.24
CA GLU A 180 16.12 -7.97 -12.84
C GLU A 180 16.30 -9.42 -12.35
N PRO A 181 17.52 -9.99 -12.46
CA PRO A 181 17.82 -11.28 -11.87
C PRO A 181 17.52 -11.28 -10.36
N LEU A 182 16.78 -12.29 -9.91
CA LEU A 182 16.47 -12.47 -8.50
C LEU A 182 17.71 -12.93 -7.73
N SER A 183 17.86 -12.45 -6.49
CA SER A 183 18.77 -13.08 -5.54
C SER A 183 18.27 -14.48 -5.16
N ASP A 184 19.12 -15.29 -4.55
CA ASP A 184 18.73 -16.63 -4.07
C ASP A 184 17.53 -16.56 -3.11
N TRP A 185 17.49 -15.53 -2.25
CA TRP A 185 16.36 -15.32 -1.35
C TRP A 185 15.10 -14.88 -2.12
N ASP A 186 15.22 -13.87 -2.98
CA ASP A 186 14.07 -13.34 -3.72
C ASP A 186 13.43 -14.44 -4.58
N ALA A 187 14.23 -15.33 -5.18
CA ALA A 187 13.73 -16.49 -5.92
C ALA A 187 12.88 -17.43 -5.05
N ILE A 188 13.28 -17.69 -3.80
CA ILE A 188 12.50 -18.52 -2.85
C ILE A 188 11.19 -17.83 -2.49
N ALA A 189 11.24 -16.54 -2.15
CA ALA A 189 10.06 -15.77 -1.76
C ALA A 189 9.05 -15.63 -2.92
N TYR A 190 9.54 -15.41 -4.14
CA TYR A 190 8.71 -15.38 -5.35
C TYR A 190 8.04 -16.72 -5.63
N ALA A 191 8.78 -17.83 -5.49
CA ALA A 191 8.23 -19.17 -5.70
C ALA A 191 7.12 -19.51 -4.68
N ASP A 192 7.30 -19.13 -3.40
CA ASP A 192 6.26 -19.35 -2.39
C ASP A 192 5.01 -18.51 -2.67
N TYR A 193 5.19 -17.24 -3.05
CA TYR A 193 4.10 -16.31 -3.33
C TYR A 193 3.27 -16.70 -4.56
N GLN A 194 3.91 -17.15 -5.64
CA GLN A 194 3.23 -17.49 -6.89
C GLN A 194 2.38 -18.76 -6.81
N TRP A 195 2.55 -19.58 -5.78
CA TRP A 195 1.74 -20.78 -5.59
C TRP A 195 0.25 -20.45 -5.46
N ASP A 196 -0.09 -19.44 -4.65
CA ASP A 196 -1.46 -19.03 -4.38
C ASP A 196 -1.97 -17.93 -5.33
N SER A 197 -1.09 -17.36 -6.16
CA SER A 197 -1.39 -16.21 -7.02
C SER A 197 -0.63 -16.28 -8.35
N ALA A 198 -1.01 -17.25 -9.19
CA ALA A 198 -0.39 -17.45 -10.49
C ALA A 198 -0.40 -16.17 -11.34
N GLY A 199 0.80 -15.72 -11.75
CA GLY A 199 0.96 -14.51 -12.57
C GLY A 199 0.99 -13.19 -11.80
N VAL A 200 0.98 -13.22 -10.47
CA VAL A 200 1.18 -12.05 -9.61
C VAL A 200 2.58 -12.10 -9.00
N TYR A 201 3.26 -10.96 -8.94
CA TYR A 201 4.61 -10.84 -8.38
C TYR A 201 4.58 -10.16 -7.01
N PRO A 202 5.48 -10.51 -6.07
CA PRO A 202 5.52 -9.89 -4.75
C PRO A 202 5.55 -8.35 -4.74
N LEU A 203 6.21 -7.73 -5.73
CA LEU A 203 6.29 -6.27 -5.86
C LEU A 203 5.03 -5.65 -6.48
N SER A 204 4.14 -6.41 -7.12
CA SER A 204 2.92 -5.85 -7.71
C SER A 204 2.01 -5.21 -6.66
N GLY A 205 2.02 -5.72 -5.43
CA GLY A 205 1.31 -5.15 -4.29
C GLY A 205 1.86 -3.78 -3.85
N LEU A 206 3.11 -3.44 -4.18
CA LEU A 206 3.70 -2.13 -3.88
C LEU A 206 3.04 -1.01 -4.69
N ARG A 207 2.51 -1.31 -5.88
CA ARG A 207 1.80 -0.32 -6.71
C ARG A 207 0.66 0.33 -5.92
N SER A 208 -0.09 -0.46 -5.15
CA SER A 208 -1.17 0.06 -4.29
C SER A 208 -0.63 0.94 -3.16
N LEU A 209 0.46 0.53 -2.49
CA LEU A 209 1.08 1.34 -1.44
C LEU A 209 1.58 2.69 -1.98
N PHE A 210 2.24 2.69 -3.14
CA PHE A 210 2.75 3.92 -3.73
C PHE A 210 1.65 4.83 -4.24
N LYS A 211 0.60 4.28 -4.85
CA LYS A 211 -0.61 5.04 -5.22
C LYS A 211 -1.23 5.70 -4.00
N TYR A 212 -1.34 4.96 -2.89
CA TYR A 212 -1.82 5.49 -1.62
C TYR A 212 -0.97 6.68 -1.12
N LEU A 213 0.35 6.48 -1.03
CA LEU A 213 1.27 7.52 -0.57
C LEU A 213 1.29 8.77 -1.46
N ALA A 214 1.27 8.58 -2.78
CA ALA A 214 1.22 9.67 -3.75
C ALA A 214 -0.12 10.42 -3.65
N PHE A 215 -1.22 9.70 -3.44
CA PHE A 215 -2.53 10.32 -3.24
C PHE A 215 -2.55 11.16 -1.96
N ASP A 216 -2.10 10.63 -0.83
CA ASP A 216 -2.11 11.37 0.45
C ASP A 216 -1.37 12.71 0.33
N ARG A 217 -0.23 12.72 -0.38
CA ARG A 217 0.52 13.95 -0.69
C ARG A 217 -0.28 14.89 -1.59
N ALA A 218 -0.76 14.39 -2.73
CA ALA A 218 -1.48 15.18 -3.72
C ALA A 218 -2.79 15.76 -3.16
N TRP A 219 -3.53 14.95 -2.40
CA TRP A 219 -4.81 15.31 -1.81
C TRP A 219 -4.67 16.42 -0.77
N ALA A 220 -3.63 16.38 0.05
CA ALA A 220 -3.32 17.48 0.97
C ALA A 220 -3.09 18.81 0.24
N GLU A 221 -2.47 18.78 -0.95
CA GLU A 221 -2.30 19.97 -1.79
C GLU A 221 -3.60 20.41 -2.47
N VAL A 222 -4.41 19.46 -2.98
CA VAL A 222 -5.75 19.71 -3.53
C VAL A 222 -6.59 20.48 -2.51
N LEU A 223 -6.64 19.98 -1.28
CA LEU A 223 -7.37 20.63 -0.19
C LEU A 223 -6.82 22.03 0.10
N ARG A 224 -5.50 22.23 0.12
CA ARG A 224 -4.89 23.56 0.37
C ARG A 224 -5.21 24.58 -0.73
N CYS A 225 -5.33 24.15 -1.98
CA CYS A 225 -5.54 25.05 -3.12
C CYS A 225 -7.02 25.26 -3.50
N THR A 226 -7.90 24.36 -3.07
CA THR A 226 -9.34 24.45 -3.28
C THR A 226 -9.95 25.35 -2.21
N ARG A 227 -10.90 26.22 -2.56
CA ARG A 227 -11.62 27.02 -1.57
C ARG A 227 -12.86 26.25 -1.08
N PRO A 228 -13.37 26.51 0.14
CA PRO A 228 -14.67 26.02 0.61
C PRO A 228 -15.81 26.11 -0.40
N ALA A 229 -15.86 27.21 -1.16
CA ALA A 229 -16.87 27.41 -2.18
C ALA A 229 -16.71 26.49 -3.41
N ASP A 230 -15.49 26.06 -3.73
CA ASP A 230 -15.17 25.31 -4.96
C ASP A 230 -15.28 23.79 -4.76
N ILE A 231 -15.40 23.29 -3.52
CA ILE A 231 -15.48 21.84 -3.26
C ILE A 231 -16.71 21.19 -3.88
N ASN A 232 -17.87 21.84 -3.79
CA ASN A 232 -19.09 21.27 -4.36
C ASN A 232 -18.96 21.18 -5.89
N SER A 233 -18.33 22.18 -6.51
CA SER A 233 -18.01 22.19 -7.94
C SER A 233 -17.03 21.07 -8.30
N LEU A 234 -16.01 20.83 -7.47
CA LEU A 234 -15.05 19.74 -7.66
C LEU A 234 -15.73 18.36 -7.56
N ILE A 235 -16.61 18.17 -6.58
CA ILE A 235 -17.43 16.95 -6.43
C ILE A 235 -18.33 16.75 -7.66
N GLN A 236 -18.99 17.81 -8.14
CA GLN A 236 -19.83 17.75 -9.32
C GLN A 236 -19.03 17.39 -10.57
N TRP A 237 -17.86 17.98 -10.76
CA TRP A 237 -16.94 17.60 -11.83
C TRP A 237 -16.54 16.12 -11.74
N GLY A 238 -16.21 15.63 -10.55
CA GLY A 238 -15.84 14.22 -10.34
C GLY A 238 -16.98 13.27 -10.71
N ARG A 239 -18.20 13.58 -10.26
CA ARG A 239 -19.42 12.83 -10.60
C ARG A 239 -19.72 12.83 -12.09
N ALA A 240 -19.57 13.97 -12.75
CA ALA A 240 -19.76 14.09 -14.20
C ALA A 240 -18.76 13.22 -14.97
N ASN A 241 -17.51 13.12 -14.49
CA ASN A 241 -16.46 12.32 -15.12
C ASN A 241 -16.60 10.81 -14.91
N LEU A 242 -17.25 10.37 -13.83
CA LEU A 242 -17.56 8.95 -13.62
C LEU A 242 -18.82 8.51 -14.38
N GLY A 243 -19.80 9.41 -14.48
CA GLY A 243 -21.13 9.11 -14.99
C GLY A 243 -22.03 8.46 -13.93
N PRO A 244 -23.36 8.65 -14.02
CA PRO A 244 -24.30 8.24 -12.97
C PRO A 244 -24.46 6.73 -12.78
N ASN A 245 -23.99 5.93 -13.74
CA ASN A 245 -24.07 4.46 -13.69
C ASN A 245 -22.77 3.82 -13.18
N SER A 246 -21.77 4.61 -12.78
CA SER A 246 -20.54 4.07 -12.20
C SER A 246 -20.75 3.69 -10.75
N ASP A 247 -20.29 2.51 -10.35
CA ASP A 247 -20.28 2.07 -8.94
C ASP A 247 -19.44 3.00 -8.03
N LEU A 248 -18.58 3.84 -8.63
CA LEU A 248 -17.77 4.83 -7.92
C LEU A 248 -18.48 6.18 -7.74
N TYR A 249 -19.64 6.38 -8.36
CA TYR A 249 -20.32 7.68 -8.39
C TYR A 249 -20.64 8.21 -6.98
N GLU A 250 -21.11 7.33 -6.09
CA GLU A 250 -21.44 7.69 -4.71
C GLU A 250 -20.19 8.02 -3.87
N HIS A 251 -19.04 7.46 -4.27
CA HIS A 251 -17.75 7.64 -3.63
C HIS A 251 -16.99 8.88 -4.12
N ALA A 252 -17.46 9.55 -5.20
CA ALA A 252 -17.05 10.91 -5.56
C ALA A 252 -17.66 11.92 -4.58
N THR A 253 -17.18 11.85 -3.34
CA THR A 253 -17.54 12.70 -2.21
C THR A 253 -16.30 12.90 -1.34
N ILE A 254 -16.37 13.83 -0.38
CA ILE A 254 -15.30 14.03 0.60
C ILE A 254 -15.93 13.75 1.96
N PRO A 255 -15.43 12.75 2.72
CA PRO A 255 -15.94 12.44 4.05
C PRO A 255 -15.96 13.63 5.00
N ASP A 256 -16.91 13.65 5.94
CA ASP A 256 -17.13 14.83 6.80
C ASP A 256 -16.00 15.05 7.82
N ASP A 257 -15.32 14.00 8.26
CA ASP A 257 -14.10 14.06 9.07
C ASP A 257 -12.95 14.73 8.29
N VAL A 258 -12.76 14.36 7.02
CA VAL A 258 -11.78 15.00 6.12
C VAL A 258 -12.15 16.47 5.88
N ARG A 259 -13.42 16.78 5.61
CA ARG A 259 -13.90 18.17 5.48
C ARG A 259 -13.72 18.99 6.75
N SER A 260 -13.89 18.37 7.92
CA SER A 260 -13.77 19.04 9.21
C SER A 260 -12.32 19.36 9.56
N ALA A 261 -11.39 18.45 9.25
CA ALA A 261 -9.96 18.69 9.39
C ALA A 261 -9.47 19.81 8.47
N TRP A 262 -10.02 19.91 7.26
CA TRP A 262 -9.69 20.94 6.27
C TRP A 262 -10.16 22.36 6.63
N ARG A 263 -11.26 22.50 7.38
CA ARG A 263 -11.83 23.81 7.76
C ARG A 263 -11.17 24.44 8.99
N ARG A 264 -10.23 23.74 9.63
CA ARG A 264 -9.45 24.23 10.78
C ARG A 264 -8.17 24.89 10.30
#